data_AF-A0A2P2I2X7-F1
#
_entry.id   AF-A0A2P2I2X7-F1
#
_cell.length_a   1.000
_cell.length_b   1.000
_cell.length_c   1.000
_cell.angle_alpha   90.00
_cell.angle_beta   90.00
_cell.angle_gamma   90.00
#
_symmetry.space_group_name_H-M   'P 1'
#
loop_
_entity.id
_entity.type
_entity.pdbx_description
1 polymer ?
#
loop_
_entity_poly.entity_id
_entity_poly.type
_entity_poly.pdbx_seq_one_letter_code
_entity_poly.pdbx_strand_id
1 'polypeptide(L)'
;EPPQYLPAYLKFMTDVAELMGADRGKATTEFEKVVELEIRLANATVPESERHDTGSNYLQLTLHELRQQVPGINWDEYLAAFLETQISDDEPIVVYTMPFLKRLGEIMQTTDKRVLWNYAMWRMVMKVTPHMTQQYQSTRHEFQTVLVGVRT
;
A
#
# COMPACT_ATOMS: atom_id res chain seq x y z
N GLU A 1 -2.75 20.61 -5.21
CA GLU A 1 -1.29 20.60 -5.41
C GLU A 1 -0.73 19.30 -4.86
N PRO A 2 0.30 18.70 -5.48
CA PRO A 2 0.94 17.52 -4.91
C PRO A 2 1.52 17.86 -3.53
N PRO A 3 1.41 16.96 -2.53
CA PRO A 3 1.90 17.23 -1.20
C PRO A 3 3.38 17.60 -1.19
N GLN A 4 3.74 18.65 -0.44
CA GLN A 4 5.10 19.20 -0.36
C GLN A 4 6.15 18.18 0.12
N TYR A 5 5.72 17.11 0.80
CA TYR A 5 6.60 16.05 1.30
C TYR A 5 6.97 14.99 0.25
N LEU A 6 6.32 14.94 -0.92
CA LEU A 6 6.58 13.90 -1.93
C LEU A 6 8.04 13.84 -2.41
N PRO A 7 8.72 14.97 -2.69
CA PRO A 7 10.13 14.94 -3.07
C PRO A 7 11.04 14.37 -1.96
N ALA A 8 10.74 14.68 -0.70
CA ALA A 8 11.48 14.15 0.44
C ALA A 8 11.23 12.64 0.64
N TYR A 9 10.01 12.19 0.35
CA TYR A 9 9.68 10.76 0.39
C TYR A 9 10.40 9.97 -0.71
N LEU A 10 10.43 10.49 -1.94
CA LEU A 10 11.18 9.87 -3.04
C LEU A 10 12.68 9.84 -2.74
N LYS A 11 13.24 10.92 -2.18
CA LYS A 11 14.64 10.93 -1.71
C LYS A 11 14.89 9.83 -0.69
N PHE A 12 14.02 9.69 0.32
CA PHE A 12 14.13 8.65 1.34
C PHE A 12 14.11 7.24 0.75
N MET A 13 13.17 6.95 -0.17
CA MET A 13 13.11 5.68 -0.89
C MET A 13 14.42 5.37 -1.62
N THR A 14 14.90 6.32 -2.40
CA THR A 14 16.12 6.18 -3.20
C THR A 14 17.36 6.00 -2.32
N ASP A 15 17.51 6.79 -1.25
CA ASP A 15 18.64 6.70 -0.33
C ASP A 15 18.68 5.33 0.38
N VAL A 16 17.53 4.82 0.82
CA VAL A 16 17.45 3.48 1.44
C VAL A 16 17.80 2.39 0.42
N ALA A 17 17.34 2.48 -0.82
CA ALA A 17 17.68 1.50 -1.84
C ALA A 17 19.16 1.53 -2.24
N GLU A 18 19.78 2.72 -2.29
CA GLU A 18 21.21 2.87 -2.51
C GLU A 18 22.03 2.23 -1.38
N LEU A 19 21.61 2.40 -0.12
CA LEU A 19 22.22 1.71 1.03
C LEU A 19 22.11 0.18 0.92
N MET A 20 21.07 -0.33 0.25
CA MET A 20 20.90 -1.76 -0.05
C MET A 20 21.66 -2.21 -1.31
N GLY A 21 22.42 -1.33 -1.96
CA GLY A 21 23.26 -1.61 -3.12
C GLY A 21 22.59 -1.43 -4.48
N ALA A 22 21.42 -0.77 -4.53
CA ALA A 22 20.77 -0.44 -5.79
C ALA A 22 21.43 0.75 -6.51
N ASP A 23 21.34 0.77 -7.84
CA ASP A 23 21.72 1.95 -8.63
C ASP A 23 20.72 3.09 -8.40
N ARG A 24 21.23 4.27 -8.01
CA ARG A 24 20.42 5.43 -7.63
C ARG A 24 19.48 5.90 -8.75
N GLY A 25 19.97 5.93 -9.99
CA GLY A 25 19.19 6.38 -11.15
C GLY A 25 18.02 5.44 -11.43
N LYS A 26 18.30 4.14 -11.52
CA LYS A 26 17.27 3.11 -11.69
C LYS A 26 16.28 3.07 -10.53
N ALA A 27 16.77 3.15 -9.29
CA ALA A 27 15.92 3.17 -8.10
C ALA A 27 14.95 4.34 -8.14
N THR A 28 15.42 5.54 -8.49
CA THR A 28 14.58 6.75 -8.57
C THR A 28 13.43 6.56 -9.57
N THR A 29 13.72 6.14 -10.81
CA THR A 29 12.68 5.92 -11.83
C THR A 29 11.68 4.84 -11.43
N GLU A 30 12.12 3.80 -10.74
CA GLU A 30 11.23 2.74 -10.28
C GLU A 30 10.37 3.21 -9.09
N PHE A 31 10.91 4.01 -8.18
CA PHE A 31 10.15 4.57 -7.05
C PHE A 31 9.20 5.69 -7.47
N GLU A 32 9.47 6.45 -8.53
CA GLU A 32 8.50 7.40 -9.08
C GLU A 32 7.18 6.70 -9.45
N LYS A 33 7.27 5.52 -10.08
CA LYS A 33 6.08 4.68 -10.39
C LYS A 33 5.39 4.18 -9.12
N VAL A 34 6.16 3.84 -8.08
CA VAL A 34 5.62 3.42 -6.78
C VAL A 34 4.89 4.58 -6.09
N VAL A 35 5.44 5.79 -6.14
CA VAL A 35 4.79 6.99 -5.60
C VAL A 35 3.49 7.28 -6.36
N GLU A 36 3.48 7.16 -7.68
CA GLU A 36 2.26 7.30 -8.48
C GLU A 36 1.18 6.27 -8.07
N LEU A 37 1.59 5.01 -7.87
CA LEU A 37 0.70 3.97 -7.35
C LEU A 37 0.15 4.35 -5.96
N GLU A 38 1.00 4.84 -5.05
CA GLU A 38 0.57 5.29 -3.73
C GLU A 38 -0.43 6.45 -3.79
N ILE A 39 -0.25 7.41 -4.71
CA ILE A 39 -1.20 8.49 -4.95
C ILE A 39 -2.54 7.94 -5.43
N ARG A 40 -2.54 6.98 -6.37
CA ARG A 40 -3.78 6.33 -6.85
C ARG A 40 -4.50 5.59 -5.72
N LEU A 41 -3.77 4.88 -4.88
CA LEU A 41 -4.32 4.19 -3.70
C LEU A 41 -4.88 5.19 -2.68
N ALA A 42 -4.18 6.30 -2.43
CA ALA A 42 -4.65 7.36 -1.54
C ALA A 42 -5.94 8.00 -2.06
N ASN A 43 -6.03 8.28 -3.36
CA ASN A 43 -7.25 8.83 -3.98
C ASN A 43 -8.42 7.81 -4.00
N ALA A 44 -8.11 6.52 -4.04
CA ALA A 44 -9.12 5.47 -3.92
C ALA A 44 -9.67 5.34 -2.48
N THR A 45 -8.88 5.78 -1.50
CA THR A 45 -9.19 5.65 -0.08
C THR A 45 -10.26 6.66 0.34
N VAL A 46 -11.34 6.17 0.95
CA VAL A 46 -12.42 7.00 1.50
C VAL A 46 -11.88 7.88 2.64
N PRO A 47 -12.14 9.21 2.65
CA PRO A 47 -11.72 10.12 3.71
C PRO A 47 -12.17 9.66 5.08
N GLU A 48 -11.37 9.94 6.11
CA GLU A 48 -11.65 9.53 7.49
C GLU A 48 -13.01 10.03 8.00
N SER A 49 -13.45 11.21 7.53
CA SER A 49 -14.77 11.79 7.83
C SER A 49 -15.96 10.92 7.39
N GLU A 50 -15.84 10.17 6.28
CA GLU A 50 -16.89 9.27 5.77
C GLU A 50 -16.80 7.86 6.39
N ARG A 51 -15.72 7.57 7.13
CA ARG A 51 -15.56 6.29 7.85
C ARG A 51 -16.28 6.25 9.20
N HIS A 52 -16.62 7.42 9.77
CA HIS A 52 -17.26 7.51 11.08
C HIS A 52 -18.74 7.06 11.07
N ASP A 53 -19.39 6.96 9.91
CA ASP A 53 -20.71 6.32 9.76
C ASP A 53 -20.57 4.80 9.80
N THR A 54 -20.37 4.28 11.00
CA THR A 54 -20.03 2.89 11.30
C THR A 54 -21.14 1.90 10.89
N GLY A 55 -22.38 2.38 10.74
CA GLY A 55 -23.52 1.57 10.27
C GLY A 55 -23.65 1.45 8.75
N SER A 56 -23.15 2.42 7.99
CA SER A 56 -23.32 2.49 6.53
C SER A 56 -22.25 1.71 5.75
N ASN A 57 -21.15 1.38 6.43
CA ASN A 57 -19.96 0.75 5.85
C ASN A 57 -19.91 -0.77 6.07
N TYR A 58 -20.83 -1.35 6.86
CA TYR A 58 -20.92 -2.79 7.09
C TYR A 58 -21.67 -3.46 5.93
N LEU A 59 -20.96 -4.21 5.09
CA LEU A 59 -21.57 -5.04 4.07
C LEU A 59 -21.19 -6.50 4.30
N GLN A 60 -22.18 -7.32 4.64
CA GLN A 60 -22.01 -8.77 4.72
C GLN A 60 -22.48 -9.40 3.42
N LEU A 61 -21.62 -10.20 2.80
CA LEU A 61 -21.89 -10.94 1.57
C LEU A 61 -21.15 -12.27 1.59
N THR A 62 -21.51 -13.19 0.71
CA THR A 62 -20.80 -14.47 0.55
C THR A 62 -19.46 -14.30 -0.16
N LEU A 63 -18.54 -15.26 0.02
CA LEU A 63 -17.29 -15.29 -0.74
C LEU A 63 -17.55 -15.29 -2.25
N HIS A 64 -18.57 -16.02 -2.71
CA HIS A 64 -18.99 -16.02 -4.11
C HIS A 64 -19.32 -14.61 -4.63
N GLU A 65 -20.16 -13.87 -3.91
CA GLU A 65 -20.53 -12.50 -4.26
C GLU A 65 -19.33 -11.55 -4.24
N LEU A 66 -18.36 -11.80 -3.34
CA LEU A 66 -17.15 -10.96 -3.23
C LEU A 66 -16.29 -11.10 -4.48
N ARG A 67 -16.11 -12.34 -4.97
CA ARG A 67 -15.37 -12.61 -6.21
C ARG A 67 -16.02 -11.91 -7.41
N GLN A 68 -17.35 -11.92 -7.50
CA GLN A 68 -18.07 -11.25 -8.58
C GLN A 68 -17.92 -9.73 -8.52
N GLN A 69 -17.99 -9.15 -7.32
CA GLN A 69 -17.90 -7.69 -7.15
C GLN A 69 -16.47 -7.15 -7.29
N VAL A 70 -15.46 -7.96 -6.95
CA VAL A 70 -14.04 -7.56 -7.00
C VAL A 70 -13.22 -8.68 -7.68
N PRO A 71 -13.31 -8.80 -9.02
CA PRO A 71 -12.59 -9.84 -9.77
C PRO A 71 -11.09 -9.56 -9.94
N GLY A 72 -10.61 -8.38 -9.51
CA GLY A 72 -9.20 -8.00 -9.57
C GLY A 72 -8.29 -8.70 -8.57
N ILE A 73 -8.86 -9.45 -7.63
CA ILE A 73 -8.14 -10.17 -6.59
C ILE A 73 -8.53 -11.64 -6.68
N ASN A 74 -7.54 -12.53 -6.68
CA ASN A 74 -7.77 -13.96 -6.51
C ASN A 74 -7.99 -14.23 -5.01
N TRP A 75 -9.24 -14.14 -4.57
CA TRP A 75 -9.61 -14.32 -3.17
C TRP A 75 -9.30 -15.71 -2.64
N ASP A 76 -9.30 -16.74 -3.49
CA ASP A 76 -9.04 -18.12 -3.07
C ASP A 76 -7.56 -18.32 -2.74
N GLU A 77 -6.68 -17.87 -3.63
CA GLU A 77 -5.24 -17.86 -3.37
C GLU A 77 -4.89 -16.96 -2.19
N TYR A 78 -5.53 -15.79 -2.08
CA TYR A 78 -5.29 -14.87 -0.97
C TYR A 78 -5.68 -15.49 0.37
N LEU A 79 -6.90 -16.02 0.49
CA LEU A 79 -7.40 -16.59 1.74
C LEU A 79 -6.67 -17.89 2.10
N ALA A 80 -6.39 -18.76 1.12
CA ALA A 80 -5.63 -19.99 1.36
C ALA A 80 -4.17 -19.74 1.80
N ALA A 81 -3.58 -18.59 1.43
CA ALA A 81 -2.24 -18.22 1.88
C ALA A 81 -2.18 -17.87 3.39
N PHE A 82 -3.30 -17.44 3.98
CA PHE A 82 -3.36 -17.03 5.39
C PHE A 82 -4.16 -17.99 6.28
N LEU A 83 -5.04 -18.80 5.70
CA LEU A 83 -5.92 -19.70 6.41
C LEU A 83 -5.57 -21.14 6.08
N GLU A 84 -5.44 -21.96 7.12
CA GLU A 84 -5.13 -23.39 7.00
C GLU A 84 -6.33 -24.24 6.54
N THR A 85 -7.49 -23.60 6.33
CA THR A 85 -8.77 -24.24 6.02
C THR A 85 -9.31 -23.75 4.69
N GLN A 86 -9.91 -24.67 3.92
CA GLN A 86 -10.67 -24.30 2.72
C GLN A 86 -11.94 -23.57 3.15
N ILE A 87 -12.15 -22.37 2.61
CA ILE A 87 -13.37 -21.60 2.78
C ILE A 87 -14.37 -22.00 1.71
N SER A 88 -15.62 -22.24 2.11
CA SER A 88 -16.73 -22.50 1.19
C SER A 88 -17.17 -21.21 0.48
N ASP A 89 -17.70 -21.33 -0.74
CA ASP A 89 -18.24 -20.19 -1.51
C ASP A 89 -19.36 -19.44 -0.76
N ASP A 90 -20.11 -20.14 0.09
CA ASP A 90 -21.22 -19.61 0.89
C ASP A 90 -20.77 -18.94 2.20
N GLU A 91 -19.47 -18.91 2.49
CA GLU A 91 -18.95 -18.33 3.73
C GLU A 91 -19.28 -16.83 3.81
N PRO A 92 -19.89 -16.35 4.91
CA PRO A 92 -20.20 -14.95 5.09
C PRO A 92 -18.94 -14.12 5.38
N ILE A 93 -18.67 -13.13 4.54
CA ILE A 93 -17.57 -12.18 4.65
C ILE A 93 -18.14 -10.79 4.93
N VAL A 94 -17.58 -10.15 5.96
CA VAL A 94 -17.89 -8.75 6.29
C VAL A 94 -16.85 -7.84 5.66
N VAL A 95 -17.32 -6.92 4.83
CA VAL A 95 -16.51 -5.92 4.13
C VAL A 95 -16.88 -4.53 4.65
N TYR A 96 -15.88 -3.80 5.16
CA TYR A 96 -16.06 -2.44 5.67
C TYR A 96 -16.02 -1.35 4.61
N THR A 97 -15.42 -1.60 3.44
CA THR A 97 -15.33 -0.57 2.40
C THR A 97 -15.31 -1.21 1.01
N MET A 98 -16.48 -1.65 0.56
CA MET A 98 -16.65 -2.23 -0.77
C MET A 98 -16.21 -1.28 -1.91
N PRO A 99 -16.47 0.03 -1.88
CA PRO A 99 -16.00 0.95 -2.93
C PRO A 99 -14.47 0.99 -3.07
N PHE A 100 -13.76 0.91 -1.94
CA PHE A 100 -12.29 0.87 -1.96
C PHE A 100 -11.78 -0.43 -2.56
N LEU A 101 -12.35 -1.59 -2.19
CA LEU A 101 -11.92 -2.88 -2.73
C LEU A 101 -12.12 -2.97 -4.25
N LYS A 102 -13.23 -2.42 -4.78
CA LYS A 102 -13.46 -2.34 -6.23
C LYS A 102 -12.36 -1.54 -6.93
N ARG A 103 -12.10 -0.32 -6.44
CA ARG A 103 -11.02 0.54 -6.97
C ARG A 103 -9.65 -0.11 -6.82
N LEU A 104 -9.38 -0.79 -5.71
CA LEU A 104 -8.14 -1.52 -5.50
C LEU A 104 -7.96 -2.62 -6.55
N GLY A 105 -9.01 -3.42 -6.80
CA GLY A 105 -8.99 -4.44 -7.86
C GLY A 105 -8.67 -3.86 -9.23
N GLU A 106 -9.28 -2.73 -9.60
CA GLU A 106 -9.00 -2.02 -10.85
C GLU A 106 -7.54 -1.49 -10.90
N ILE A 107 -7.05 -0.90 -9.80
CA ILE A 107 -5.68 -0.42 -9.69
C ILE A 107 -4.70 -1.59 -9.84
N MET A 108 -4.97 -2.74 -9.21
CA MET A 108 -4.11 -3.92 -9.30
C MET A 108 -4.07 -4.52 -10.71
N GLN A 109 -5.19 -4.55 -11.42
CA GLN A 109 -5.24 -5.06 -12.80
C GLN A 109 -4.53 -4.13 -13.80
N THR A 110 -4.58 -2.82 -13.57
CA THR A 110 -4.00 -1.81 -14.48
C THR A 110 -2.53 -1.47 -14.18
N THR A 111 -2.05 -1.82 -13.00
CA THR A 111 -0.66 -1.56 -12.59
C THR A 111 0.26 -2.72 -12.99
N ASP A 112 1.45 -2.40 -13.49
CA ASP A 112 2.47 -3.40 -13.79
C ASP A 112 2.88 -4.20 -12.54
N LYS A 113 3.00 -5.53 -12.69
CA LYS A 113 3.35 -6.45 -11.59
C LYS A 113 4.64 -6.06 -10.88
N ARG A 114 5.65 -5.56 -11.61
CA ARG A 114 6.92 -5.09 -11.05
C ARG A 114 6.71 -3.92 -10.10
N VAL A 115 5.83 -2.98 -10.43
CA VAL A 115 5.52 -1.83 -9.58
C VAL A 115 4.80 -2.29 -8.30
N LEU A 116 3.86 -3.24 -8.41
CA LEU A 116 3.20 -3.84 -7.25
C LEU A 116 4.20 -4.54 -6.31
N TRP A 117 5.15 -5.30 -6.87
CA TRP A 117 6.21 -5.95 -6.10
C TRP A 117 7.15 -4.95 -5.44
N ASN A 118 7.59 -3.92 -6.18
CA ASN A 118 8.43 -2.86 -5.62
C ASN A 118 7.72 -2.14 -4.47
N TYR A 119 6.42 -1.85 -4.60
CA TYR A 119 5.61 -1.29 -3.53
C TYR A 119 5.53 -2.22 -2.31
N ALA A 120 5.21 -3.50 -2.51
CA ALA A 120 5.11 -4.46 -1.40
C ALA A 120 6.45 -4.61 -0.64
N MET A 121 7.57 -4.72 -1.38
CA MET A 121 8.91 -4.75 -0.80
C MET A 121 9.23 -3.46 -0.07
N TRP A 122 8.90 -2.30 -0.63
CA TRP A 122 9.10 -1.01 0.03
C TRP A 122 8.33 -0.91 1.36
N ARG A 123 7.07 -1.35 1.39
CA ARG A 123 6.27 -1.40 2.64
C ARG A 123 6.91 -2.28 3.70
N MET A 124 7.53 -3.40 3.30
CA MET A 124 8.30 -4.25 4.20
C MET A 124 9.58 -3.55 4.68
N VAL A 125 10.35 -2.96 3.77
CA VAL A 125 11.58 -2.23 4.08
C VAL A 125 11.29 -1.13 5.10
N MET A 126 10.26 -0.30 4.89
CA MET A 126 9.88 0.75 5.84
C MET A 126 9.58 0.24 7.25
N LYS A 127 8.99 -0.96 7.38
CA LYS A 127 8.74 -1.59 8.69
C LYS A 127 10.04 -2.06 9.36
N VAL A 128 11.02 -2.50 8.57
CA VAL A 128 12.29 -3.04 9.08
C VAL A 128 13.34 -1.94 9.30
N THR A 129 13.29 -0.83 8.55
CA THR A 129 14.25 0.30 8.63
C THR A 129 14.55 0.76 10.07
N PRO A 130 13.57 0.90 10.99
CA PRO A 130 13.84 1.30 12.37
C PRO A 130 14.74 0.34 13.16
N HIS A 131 14.84 -0.92 12.72
CA HIS A 131 15.63 -1.98 13.34
C HIS A 131 16.98 -2.21 12.64
N MET A 132 17.28 -1.46 11.58
CA MET A 132 18.53 -1.56 10.82
C MET A 132 19.63 -0.67 11.43
N THR A 133 20.83 -0.65 10.83
CA THR A 133 21.95 0.15 11.31
C THR A 133 21.65 1.66 11.30
N GLN A 134 22.45 2.42 12.05
CA GLN A 134 22.25 3.86 12.25
C GLN A 134 22.09 4.64 10.93
N GLN A 135 22.81 4.25 9.87
CA GLN A 135 22.71 4.89 8.55
C GLN A 135 21.28 4.88 8.00
N TYR A 136 20.58 3.75 8.10
CA TYR A 136 19.19 3.61 7.66
C TYR A 136 18.22 4.41 8.55
N GLN A 137 18.48 4.43 9.86
CA GLN A 137 17.67 5.19 10.82
C GLN A 137 17.79 6.70 10.58
N SER A 138 18.99 7.19 10.25
CA SER A 138 19.25 8.59 9.94
C SER A 138 18.47 9.07 8.71
N THR A 139 18.43 8.28 7.63
CA THR A 139 17.64 8.64 6.43
C THR A 139 16.16 8.73 6.75
N ARG A 140 15.64 7.83 7.59
CA ARG A 140 14.25 7.87 8.05
C ARG A 140 13.98 9.11 8.92
N HIS A 141 14.91 9.47 9.80
CA HIS A 141 14.79 10.65 10.65
C HIS A 141 14.74 11.94 9.82
N GLU A 142 15.61 12.07 8.81
CA GLU A 142 15.59 13.20 7.87
C GLU A 142 14.21 13.37 7.21
N PHE A 143 13.61 12.27 6.74
CA PHE A 143 12.26 12.29 6.19
C PHE A 143 11.19 12.67 7.24
N GLN A 144 11.26 12.12 8.45
CA GLN A 144 10.32 12.45 9.52
C GLN A 144 10.38 13.94 9.90
N THR A 145 11.56 14.56 9.88
CA THR A 145 11.73 15.99 10.13
C THR A 145 10.99 16.83 9.07
N VAL A 146 11.02 16.43 7.81
CA VAL A 146 10.25 17.10 6.74
C VAL A 146 8.75 16.90 6.92
N LEU A 147 8.31 15.70 7.31
CA LEU A 147 6.90 15.36 7.45
C LEU A 147 6.22 16.06 8.64
N VAL A 148 6.90 16.10 9.80
CA VAL A 148 6.34 16.62 11.05
C VAL A 148 6.78 18.07 11.31
N GLY A 149 7.77 18.58 10.57
CA GLY A 149 8.31 19.93 10.73
C GLY A 149 9.13 20.13 12.02
N VAL A 150 9.42 19.05 12.76
CA VAL A 150 10.16 19.13 14.03
C VAL A 150 11.66 19.18 13.74
N ARG A 151 12.22 20.38 13.79
CA ARG A 151 13.67 20.58 13.90
C ARG A 151 14.09 20.19 15.32
N THR A 152 14.75 19.06 15.49
CA THR A 152 15.61 18.81 16.66
C THR A 152 17.05 19.15 16.32
#